data_AF-A0A2V3W110-F1
#
_entry.id   AF-A0A2V3W110-F1
#
_cell.length_a   1.000
_cell.length_b   1.000
_cell.length_c   1.000
_cell.angle_alpha   90.00
_cell.angle_beta   90.00
_cell.angle_gamma   90.00
#
_symmetry.space_group_name_H-M   'P 1'
#
loop_
_entity.id
_entity.type
_entity.pdbx_description
1 polymer ?
#
loop_
_entity_poly.entity_id
_entity_poly.type
_entity_poly.pdbx_seq_one_letter_code
_entity_poly.pdbx_strand_id
1 'polypeptide(L)'
;MENLQYLAMIQAYTGIGIGLMIGLGAAGACIGVGVMCSRFLEGAARQPEMIPTLQGKVFLLLGLTDASFIIAVGLAMLFAFGNPLLAVIQ
;
A
#
# COMPACT_ATOMS: atom_id res chain seq x y z
N MET A 1 23.79 27.16 9.29
CA MET A 1 24.34 25.85 9.70
C MET A 1 23.27 25.04 10.42
N GLU A 2 22.57 25.59 11.42
CA GLU A 2 21.47 24.90 12.13
C GLU A 2 20.29 24.48 11.23
N ASN A 3 19.78 25.39 10.38
CA ASN A 3 18.64 25.07 9.49
C ASN A 3 18.93 23.91 8.53
N LEU A 4 20.19 23.75 8.10
CA LEU A 4 20.61 22.66 7.23
C LEU A 4 20.58 21.31 7.98
N GLN A 5 20.95 21.31 9.27
CA GLN A 5 20.86 20.15 10.14
C GLN A 5 19.40 19.75 10.38
N TYR A 6 18.51 20.72 10.65
CA TYR A 6 17.08 20.44 10.82
C TYR A 6 16.44 19.87 9.55
N LEU A 7 16.78 20.39 8.36
CA LEU A 7 16.32 19.85 7.08
C LEU A 7 16.77 18.39 6.87
N ALA A 8 18.04 18.10 7.15
CA ALA A 8 18.58 16.74 7.03
C ALA A 8 17.87 15.75 7.99
N MET A 9 17.58 16.17 9.22
CA MET A 9 16.85 15.35 10.18
C MET A 9 15.42 15.07 9.72
N ILE A 10 14.69 16.08 9.24
CA ILE A 10 13.32 15.89 8.73
C ILE A 10 13.31 14.93 7.54
N GLN A 11 14.24 15.08 6.59
CA GLN A 11 14.33 14.16 5.45
C GLN A 11 14.65 12.73 5.88
N ALA A 12 15.55 12.54 6.84
CA ALA A 12 15.90 11.21 7.36
C ALA A 12 14.69 10.51 8.00
N TYR A 13 13.95 11.19 8.88
CA TYR A 13 12.76 10.62 9.52
C TYR A 13 11.62 10.40 8.52
N THR A 14 11.44 11.32 7.56
CA THR A 14 10.44 11.16 6.51
C THR A 14 10.75 9.94 5.63
N GLY A 15 12.01 9.70 5.29
CA GLY A 15 12.44 8.53 4.53
C GLY A 15 12.11 7.21 5.23
N ILE A 16 12.35 7.14 6.54
CA ILE A 16 11.97 5.97 7.35
C ILE A 16 10.45 5.81 7.38
N GLY A 17 9.70 6.90 7.56
CA GLY A 17 8.23 6.89 7.55
C GLY A 17 7.66 6.40 6.22
N ILE A 18 8.20 6.86 5.09
CA ILE A 18 7.84 6.40 3.74
C ILE A 18 8.10 4.90 3.59
N GLY A 19 9.27 4.44 4.01
CA GLY A 19 9.62 3.02 3.95
C GLY A 19 8.65 2.14 4.75
N LEU A 20 8.24 2.59 5.94
CA LEU A 20 7.26 1.87 6.76
C LEU A 20 5.85 1.88 6.15
N MET A 21 5.38 3.02 5.65
CA MET A 21 4.05 3.12 5.03
C MET A 21 3.93 2.20 3.81
N ILE A 22 4.92 2.23 2.92
CA ILE A 22 4.91 1.40 1.71
C ILE A 22 5.17 -0.06 2.06
N GLY A 23 6.16 -0.34 2.92
CA GLY A 23 6.55 -1.72 3.26
C GLY A 23 5.46 -2.50 3.97
N LEU A 24 4.83 -1.89 5.00
CA LEU A 24 3.72 -2.52 5.72
C LEU A 24 2.46 -2.61 4.86
N GLY A 25 2.19 -1.59 4.03
CA GLY A 25 1.08 -1.61 3.08
C GLY A 25 1.22 -2.73 2.04
N ALA A 26 2.40 -2.87 1.46
CA ALA A 26 2.70 -3.91 0.47
C ALA A 26 2.57 -5.31 1.08
N ALA A 27 3.11 -5.52 2.28
CA ALA A 27 2.99 -6.78 2.99
C ALA A 27 1.52 -7.16 3.25
N GLY A 28 0.70 -6.21 3.71
CA GLY A 28 -0.73 -6.41 3.93
C GLY A 28 -1.48 -6.78 2.64
N ALA A 29 -1.22 -6.07 1.55
CA ALA A 29 -1.85 -6.36 0.25
C ALA A 29 -1.45 -7.75 -0.28
N CYS A 30 -0.16 -8.10 -0.27
CA CYS A 30 0.30 -9.41 -0.73
C CYS A 30 -0.30 -10.57 0.07
N ILE A 31 -0.41 -10.42 1.39
CA ILE A 31 -1.03 -11.44 2.25
C ILE A 31 -2.52 -11.56 1.95
N GLY A 32 -3.23 -10.43 1.86
CA GLY A 32 -4.66 -10.39 1.56
C GLY A 32 -5.02 -11.04 0.23
N VAL A 33 -4.27 -10.68 -0.83
CA VAL A 33 -4.45 -11.27 -2.17
C VAL A 33 -4.10 -12.75 -2.18
N GLY A 34 -3.02 -13.17 -1.50
CA GLY A 34 -2.62 -14.57 -1.41
C GLY A 34 -3.69 -15.47 -0.80
N VAL A 35 -4.27 -15.05 0.33
CA VAL A 35 -5.35 -15.79 1.03
C VAL A 35 -6.63 -15.81 0.19
N MET A 36 -6.96 -14.69 -0.45
CA MET A 36 -8.15 -14.60 -1.28
C MET A 36 -8.04 -15.52 -2.52
N CYS A 37 -6.91 -15.50 -3.21
CA CYS A 37 -6.64 -16.36 -4.36
C CYS A 37 -6.63 -17.85 -3.99
N SER A 38 -6.09 -18.22 -2.82
CA SER A 38 -6.11 -19.64 -2.39
C SER A 38 -7.54 -20.14 -2.19
N ARG A 39 -8.41 -19.32 -1.61
CA ARG A 39 -9.83 -19.66 -1.43
C ARG A 39 -10.60 -19.70 -2.75
N PHE A 40 -10.26 -18.81 -3.69
CA PHE A 40 -10.82 -18.84 -5.04
C PHE A 40 -10.46 -20.15 -5.77
N LEU A 41 -9.18 -20.57 -5.73
CA LEU A 41 -8.73 -21.81 -6.36
C LEU A 41 -9.41 -23.05 -5.76
N GLU A 42 -9.55 -23.10 -4.43
CA GLU A 42 -10.30 -24.17 -3.75
C GLU A 42 -11.79 -24.19 -4.16
N GLY A 43 -12.42 -23.02 -4.26
CA GLY A 43 -13.81 -22.89 -4.71
C GLY A 43 -14.01 -23.32 -6.16
N ALA A 44 -13.11 -22.88 -7.05
CA ALA A 44 -13.10 -23.26 -8.46
C ALA A 44 -12.89 -24.76 -8.67
N ALA A 45 -12.02 -25.38 -7.87
CA ALA A 45 -11.77 -26.82 -7.93
C ALA A 45 -12.96 -27.66 -7.45
N ARG A 46 -13.73 -27.17 -6.46
CA ARG A 46 -14.91 -27.90 -5.93
C ARG A 46 -16.17 -27.68 -6.75
N GLN A 47 -16.35 -26.49 -7.32
CA GLN A 47 -17.55 -26.10 -8.05
C GLN A 47 -17.16 -25.27 -9.30
N PRO A 48 -16.78 -25.93 -10.41
CA PRO A 48 -16.32 -25.24 -11.62
C PRO A 48 -17.42 -24.37 -12.28
N GLU A 49 -18.68 -24.69 -12.04
CA GLU A 49 -19.85 -23.94 -12.50
C GLU A 49 -20.05 -22.59 -11.80
N MET A 50 -19.42 -22.39 -10.62
CA MET A 50 -19.45 -21.13 -9.88
C MET A 50 -18.25 -20.21 -10.21
N ILE A 51 -17.34 -20.62 -11.10
CA ILE A 51 -16.17 -19.82 -11.50
C ILE A 51 -16.56 -18.41 -12.01
N PRO A 52 -17.56 -18.24 -12.89
CA PRO A 52 -17.88 -16.91 -13.44
C PRO A 52 -18.36 -15.93 -12.36
N THR A 53 -19.16 -16.42 -11.40
CA THR A 53 -19.67 -15.61 -10.28
C THR A 53 -18.60 -15.35 -9.23
N LEU A 54 -17.71 -16.31 -8.97
CA LEU A 54 -16.56 -16.14 -8.07
C LEU A 54 -15.51 -15.18 -8.64
N GLN A 55 -15.22 -15.24 -9.94
CA GLN A 55 -14.23 -14.37 -10.59
C GLN A 55 -14.60 -12.88 -10.48
N GLY A 56 -15.87 -12.53 -10.65
CA GLY A 56 -16.33 -11.15 -10.46
C GLY A 56 -16.14 -10.65 -9.02
N LYS A 57 -16.42 -11.49 -8.02
CA LYS A 57 -16.21 -11.16 -6.61
C LYS A 57 -14.73 -11.04 -6.26
N VAL A 58 -13.89 -11.92 -6.80
CA VAL A 58 -12.43 -11.88 -6.66
C VAL A 58 -11.87 -10.57 -7.21
N PHE A 59 -12.29 -10.13 -8.39
CA PHE A 59 -11.82 -8.87 -8.97
C PHE A 59 -12.21 -7.65 -8.13
N LEU A 60 -13.43 -7.63 -7.60
CA LEU A 60 -13.89 -6.55 -6.71
C LEU A 60 -13.07 -6.51 -5.42
N LEU A 61 -12.84 -7.67 -4.79
CA LEU A 61 -12.07 -7.77 -3.55
C LEU A 61 -10.58 -7.48 -3.77
N LEU A 62 -10.03 -7.89 -4.92
CA LEU A 62 -8.67 -7.57 -5.34
C LEU A 62 -8.50 -6.06 -5.48
N GLY A 63 -9.42 -5.40 -6.19
CA GLY A 63 -9.41 -3.95 -6.33
C GLY A 63 -9.55 -3.21 -5.00
N LEU A 64 -10.39 -3.72 -4.07
CA LEU A 64 -10.52 -3.14 -2.73
C LEU A 64 -9.24 -3.30 -1.89
N THR A 65 -8.57 -4.45 -2.01
CA THR A 65 -7.30 -4.72 -1.31
C THR A 65 -6.22 -3.77 -1.80
N ASP A 66 -6.06 -3.65 -3.11
CA ASP A 66 -5.04 -2.78 -3.72
C ASP A 66 -5.34 -1.29 -3.52
N ALA A 67 -6.61 -0.88 -3.42
CA ALA A 67 -6.97 0.51 -3.17
C ALA A 67 -6.34 1.06 -1.87
N SER A 68 -6.37 0.27 -0.79
CA SER A 68 -5.77 0.67 0.49
C SER A 68 -4.25 0.87 0.40
N PHE A 69 -3.58 0.00 -0.36
CA PHE A 69 -2.14 0.11 -0.62
C PHE A 69 -1.80 1.33 -1.47
N ILE A 70 -2.55 1.58 -2.55
CA ILE A 70 -2.33 2.73 -3.43
C ILE A 70 -2.55 4.06 -2.69
N ILE A 71 -3.51 4.13 -1.76
CA ILE A 71 -3.69 5.32 -0.90
C ILE A 71 -2.44 5.57 -0.04
N ALA A 72 -1.88 4.53 0.58
CA ALA A 72 -0.65 4.63 1.37
C ALA A 72 0.54 5.07 0.52
N VAL A 73 0.68 4.52 -0.70
CA VAL A 73 1.71 4.93 -1.66
C VAL A 73 1.52 6.39 -2.09
N GLY A 74 0.29 6.82 -2.37
CA GLY A 74 0.00 8.21 -2.75
C GLY A 74 0.40 9.21 -1.65
N LEU A 75 0.09 8.90 -0.39
CA LEU A 75 0.55 9.69 0.75
C LEU A 75 2.07 9.67 0.88
N ALA A 76 2.70 8.50 0.73
CA ALA A 76 4.15 8.37 0.79
C ALA A 76 4.86 9.18 -0.31
N MET A 77 4.31 9.22 -1.52
CA MET A 77 4.82 10.03 -2.63
C MET A 77 4.68 11.52 -2.36
N LEU A 78 3.60 11.97 -1.71
CA LEU A 78 3.47 13.35 -1.24
C LEU A 78 4.61 13.70 -0.27
N PHE A 79 4.89 12.84 0.71
CA PHE A 79 6.00 13.05 1.64
C PHE A 79 7.39 12.95 0.96
N ALA A 80 7.52 12.18 -0.12
CA ALA A 80 8.78 12.03 -0.85
C ALA A 80 9.11 13.24 -1.72
N PHE A 81 8.14 13.74 -2.49
CA PHE A 81 8.36 14.79 -3.50
C PHE A 81 7.88 16.18 -3.07
N GLY A 82 6.90 16.26 -2.18
CA GLY A 82 6.27 17.51 -1.75
C GLY A 82 6.12 17.58 -0.24
N ASN A 83 7.18 17.23 0.49
CA ASN A 83 7.13 17.08 1.95
C ASN A 83 6.63 18.37 2.65
N PRO A 84 5.41 18.37 3.21
CA PRO A 84 4.85 19.57 3.85
C PRO A 84 5.60 19.94 5.13
N LEU A 85 6.36 19.02 5.72
CA LEU A 85 7.13 19.27 6.95
C LEU A 85 8.35 20.15 6.72
N LEU A 86 8.81 20.29 5.47
CA LEU A 86 9.94 21.17 5.13
C LEU A 86 9.53 22.65 5.08
N ALA A 87 8.24 22.95 4.91
CA ALA A 87 7.73 24.32 4.89
C ALA A 87 7.82 25.02 6.26
N VAL A 88 8.04 24.27 7.34
CA VAL A 88 8.17 24.81 8.71
C VAL A 88 9.58 25.40 8.96
N ILE A 89 10.58 25.03 8.15
CA ILE A 89 11.98 25.49 8.29
C ILE A 89 12.34 26.62 7.30
N GLN A 90 11.47 26.90 6.32
CA GLN A 90 11.62 28.05 5.42
C GLN A 90 11.36 29.36 6.15
#